data_AF-A0A6G8NLJ5-F1
#
_entry.id   AF-A0A6G8NLJ5-F1
#
_cell.length_a   1.000
_cell.length_b   1.000
_cell.length_c   1.000
_cell.angle_alpha   90.00
_cell.angle_beta   90.00
_cell.angle_gamma   90.00
#
_symmetry.space_group_name_H-M   'P 1'
#
loop_
_entity.id
_entity.type
_entity.pdbx_description
1 polymer ?
#
loop_
_entity_poly.entity_id
_entity_poly.type
_entity_poly.pdbx_seq_one_letter_code
_entity_poly.pdbx_strand_id
1 'polypeptide(L)' 'MPKHGHPPSVFHIWKLVFLGELGALGEISGVETNAVGFFHIAALPPLSLGRILPQQIRKLYELRCNGGMEFD' A
#
# COMPACT_ATOMS: atom_id res chain seq x y z
N MET A 1 -18.22 -12.85 7.41
CA MET A 1 -17.90 -11.78 6.43
C MET A 1 -16.40 -11.50 6.49
N PRO A 2 -15.72 -11.20 5.38
CA PRO A 2 -14.30 -10.86 5.43
C PRO A 2 -14.07 -9.61 6.29
N LYS A 3 -13.04 -9.61 7.15
CA LYS A 3 -12.72 -8.51 8.09
C LYS A 3 -12.48 -7.18 7.36
N HIS A 4 -11.98 -7.25 6.13
CA HIS A 4 -11.75 -6.11 5.24
C HIS A 4 -12.39 -6.40 3.88
N GLY A 5 -12.81 -5.35 3.16
CA GLY A 5 -13.48 -5.45 1.86
C GLY A 5 -12.58 -5.88 0.69
N HIS A 6 -11.67 -6.83 0.91
CA HIS A 6 -10.88 -7.43 -0.16
C HIS A 6 -11.74 -8.40 -0.98
N PRO A 7 -11.44 -8.56 -2.29
CA PRO A 7 -12.01 -9.63 -3.09
C PRO A 7 -11.77 -11.00 -2.44
N PRO A 8 -12.68 -11.98 -2.66
CA PRO A 8 -12.50 -13.33 -2.16
C PRO A 8 -11.16 -13.95 -2.58
N SER A 9 -10.57 -14.73 -1.68
CA SER A 9 -9.35 -15.50 -1.88
C SER A 9 -9.55 -16.89 -1.27
N VAL A 10 -8.98 -17.91 -1.90
CA VAL A 10 -8.97 -19.28 -1.37
C VAL A 10 -8.04 -19.43 -0.16
N PHE A 11 -7.12 -18.48 0.03
CA PHE A 11 -6.18 -18.44 1.15
C PHE A 11 -6.53 -17.34 2.14
N HIS A 12 -6.26 -17.60 3.43
CA HIS A 12 -6.23 -16.58 4.46
C HIS A 12 -4.89 -15.84 4.42
N ILE A 13 -4.92 -14.54 4.14
CA ILE A 13 -3.72 -13.75 3.86
C ILE A 13 -3.52 -12.69 4.93
N TRP A 14 -2.33 -12.65 5.53
CA TRP A 14 -1.85 -11.54 6.34
C TRP A 14 -1.04 -10.58 5.47
N LYS A 15 -1.19 -9.27 5.70
CA LYS A 15 -0.49 -8.22 4.95
C LYS A 15 0.34 -7.40 5.89
N LEU A 16 1.66 -7.43 5.68
CA LEU A 16 2.62 -6.62 6.41
C LEU A 16 3.08 -5.49 5.49
N VAL A 17 3.07 -4.26 6.01
CA VAL A 17 3.49 -3.06 5.26
C VAL A 17 4.57 -2.37 6.07
N PHE A 18 5.69 -2.08 5.42
CA PHE A 18 6.85 -1.44 6.03
C PHE A 18 7.03 -0.04 5.45
N LEU A 19 7.13 0.96 6.33
CA LEU A 19 7.50 2.32 5.95
C LEU A 19 9.02 2.35 5.74
N GLY A 20 9.45 2.84 4.58
CA GLY A 20 10.86 2.95 4.24
C GLY A 20 11.18 4.30 3.60
N GLU A 21 12.48 4.55 3.48
CA GLU A 21 13.03 5.73 2.81
C GLU A 21 13.71 5.31 1.51
N LEU A 22 13.74 6.22 0.52
CA LEU A 22 14.42 5.97 -0.74
C LEU A 22 15.92 6.22 -0.54
N GLY A 23 16.74 5.19 -0.70
CA GLY A 23 18.20 5.32 -0.58
C GLY A 23 18.86 6.02 -1.78
N ALA A 24 18.27 5.88 -2.97
CA ALA A 24 18.67 6.59 -4.18
C ALA A 24 17.50 6.68 -5.15
N LEU A 25 17.47 7.73 -5.98
CA LEU A 25 16.62 7.77 -7.17
C LEU A 25 17.33 6.97 -8.27
N GLY A 26 16.64 6.04 -8.92
CA GLY A 26 17.22 5.18 -9.94
C GLY A 26 16.24 4.90 -11.07
N GLU A 27 16.79 4.36 -12.17
CA GLU A 27 15.98 3.87 -13.28
C GLU A 27 15.20 2.61 -12.86
N ILE A 28 13.94 2.55 -13.28
CA ILE A 28 13.10 1.38 -13.08
C ILE A 28 13.59 0.31 -14.05
N SER A 29 14.18 -0.76 -13.52
CA SER A 29 14.59 -1.90 -14.32
C SER A 29 13.90 -3.16 -13.81
N GLY A 30 13.11 -3.81 -14.67
CA GLY A 30 12.43 -5.06 -14.36
C GLY A 30 11.37 -5.39 -15.40
N VAL A 31 11.29 -6.67 -15.80
CA VAL A 31 10.31 -7.15 -16.78
C VAL A 31 8.89 -7.30 -16.20
N GLU A 32 8.76 -7.28 -14.87
CA GLU A 32 7.48 -7.52 -14.18
C GLU A 32 6.61 -6.27 -14.05
N THR A 33 7.22 -5.07 -14.05
CA THR A 33 6.54 -3.82 -13.74
C THR A 33 6.66 -2.84 -14.89
N ASN A 34 5.53 -2.48 -15.49
CA ASN A 34 5.51 -1.61 -16.67
C ASN A 34 5.72 -0.12 -16.34
N ALA A 35 5.47 0.31 -15.10
CA ALA A 35 5.60 1.71 -14.69
C ALA A 35 5.70 1.87 -13.16
N VAL A 36 6.34 2.95 -12.71
CA VAL A 36 6.32 3.42 -11.31
C VAL A 36 5.96 4.90 -11.27
N GLY A 37 5.42 5.36 -10.14
CA GLY A 37 5.17 6.78 -9.94
C GLY A 37 4.80 7.10 -8.50
N PHE A 38 4.91 8.39 -8.15
CA PHE A 38 4.37 8.95 -6.92
C PHE A 38 2.97 9.49 -7.17
N PHE A 39 2.05 9.18 -6.27
CA PHE A 39 0.65 9.60 -6.38
C PHE A 39 0.24 10.34 -5.12
N HIS A 40 -0.51 11.43 -5.30
CA HIS A 40 -1.11 12.14 -4.18
C HIS A 40 -2.19 11.27 -3.52
N ILE A 41 -2.32 11.32 -2.19
CA ILE A 41 -3.25 10.45 -1.44
C ILE A 41 -4.72 10.64 -1.85
N ALA A 42 -5.09 11.84 -2.31
CA ALA A 42 -6.43 12.15 -2.81
C ALA A 42 -6.63 11.83 -4.31
N ALA A 43 -5.59 11.39 -5.01
CA ALA A 43 -5.58 11.12 -6.44
C ALA A 43 -4.89 9.77 -6.74
N LEU A 44 -5.30 8.73 -6.02
CA LEU A 44 -4.77 7.38 -6.21
C LEU A 44 -5.17 6.84 -7.60
N PRO A 45 -4.27 6.10 -8.27
CA PRO A 45 -4.60 5.43 -9.51
C PRO A 45 -5.58 4.27 -9.26
N PRO A 46 -6.11 3.61 -10.31
CA PRO A 46 -6.81 2.35 -10.16
C PRO A 46 -5.96 1.34 -9.35
N LEU A 47 -6.56 0.76 -8.30
CA LEU A 47 -5.85 -0.13 -7.39
C LEU A 47 -6.15 -1.60 -7.68
N SER A 48 -5.14 -2.43 -7.53
CA SER A 48 -5.32 -3.88 -7.40
C SER A 48 -5.90 -4.19 -6.01
N LEU A 49 -7.23 -4.24 -5.88
CA LEU A 49 -7.94 -4.38 -4.60
C LEU A 49 -7.60 -5.67 -3.83
N GLY A 50 -7.14 -6.72 -4.52
CA GLY A 50 -6.61 -7.93 -3.88
C GLY A 50 -5.31 -7.68 -3.11
N ARG A 51 -4.52 -6.68 -3.51
CA ARG A 51 -3.23 -6.31 -2.88
C ARG A 51 -3.44 -5.28 -1.78
N ILE A 52 -4.15 -4.19 -2.06
CA ILE A 52 -4.38 -3.12 -1.07
C ILE A 52 -5.68 -2.35 -1.36
N LEU A 53 -6.36 -1.90 -0.30
CA LEU A 53 -7.57 -1.08 -0.38
C LEU A 53 -7.24 0.42 -0.22
N PRO A 54 -8.04 1.32 -0.80
CA PRO A 54 -7.84 2.77 -0.63
C PRO A 54 -7.80 3.20 0.85
N GLN A 55 -8.64 2.61 1.69
CA GLN A 55 -8.70 2.90 3.13
C GLN A 55 -7.43 2.45 3.87
N GLN A 56 -6.78 1.38 3.43
CA GLN A 56 -5.51 0.92 4.02
C GLN A 56 -4.39 1.92 3.69
N ILE A 57 -4.33 2.41 2.45
CA ILE A 57 -3.35 3.44 2.05
C ILE A 57 -3.55 4.72 2.87
N ARG A 58 -4.79 5.18 3.04
CA ARG A 58 -5.10 6.35 3.87
C ARG A 58 -4.64 6.17 5.32
N LYS A 59 -4.92 5.02 5.93
CA LYS A 59 -4.47 4.73 7.30
C LYS A 59 -2.94 4.71 7.41
N LEU A 60 -2.25 4.12 6.44
CA LEU A 60 -0.77 4.14 6.41
C LEU A 60 -0.21 5.56 6.28
N TYR A 61 -0.87 6.42 5.49
CA TYR A 61 -0.50 7.83 5.38
C TYR A 61 -0.70 8.58 6.70
N GLU A 62 -1.82 8.38 7.39
CA GLU A 62 -2.06 8.93 8.73
C GLU A 62 -0.98 8.47 9.72
N LEU A 63 -0.65 7.17 9.75
CA LEU A 63 0.40 6.62 10.62
C LEU A 63 1.77 7.25 10.34
N ARG A 64 2.11 7.46 9.06
CA ARG A 64 3.32 8.17 8.66
C ARG A 64 3.31 9.61 9.17
N CYS A 65 2.20 10.33 9.02
CA CYS A 65 2.07 11.72 9.45
C CYS A 65 2.14 11.88 10.97
N ASN A 66 1.64 10.90 11.73
CA ASN A 66 1.59 10.94 13.18
C ASN A 66 2.86 10.40 13.86
N GLY A 67 3.90 10.05 13.08
CA GLY A 67 5.20 9.63 13.61
C GLY A 67 5.30 8.16 14.05
N GLY A 68 4.38 7.29 13.63
CA GLY A 68 4.42 5.86 13.95
C GLY A 68 3.09 5.31 14.45
N MET A 69 3.10 4.04 14.89
CA MET A 69 1.94 3.41 15.50
C MET A 69 1.95 3.65 17.02
N GLU A 70 0.90 4.26 17.55
CA GLU A 70 0.50 3.97 18.93
C GLU A 70 -0.15 2.59 18.93
N PHE A 71 0.51 1.64 19.57
CA PHE A 71 -0.11 0.38 19.94
C PHE A 71 -0.79 0.62 21.29
N ASP A 72 -2.10 0.45 21.36
CA ASP A 72 -2.76 0.13 22.64
C ASP A 72 -2.28 -1.24 23.13
#